data_AF-B6DWP9-F1
#
_entry.id   AF-B6DWP9-F1
#
_cell.length_a   1.000
_cell.length_b   1.000
_cell.length_c   1.000
_cell.angle_alpha   90.00
_cell.angle_beta   90.00
_cell.angle_gamma   90.00
#
_symmetry.space_group_name_H-M   'P 1'
#
loop_
_entity.id
_entity.type
_entity.pdbx_description
1 polymer ?
#
loop_
_entity_poly.entity_id
_entity_poly.type
_entity_poly.pdbx_seq_one_letter_code
_entity_poly.pdbx_strand_id
1 'polypeptide(L)'
;VLDLQNCKRLRHLPMEIGNLKSLVTLKLTDPSGMSIREVSTSIIQNGISEINISNLNYLLFTVNENADQRREHLPQPRLPSSSLHGLVPRFYALVSLSLFNASLMHIPEEICSLPSVVLLDLGRNGFSKIPESIKQLSKLHSLRLRHCRNLISLPVLPQSLKLLNVHGCVSLESVSWGFEQFPSHYTFSDCFNRSPK
;
A
#
# COMPACT_ATOMS: atom_id res chain seq x y z
N VAL A 1 -15.55 -5.86 13.28
CA VAL A 1 -15.61 -5.14 11.99
C VAL A 1 -15.92 -3.69 12.29
N LEU A 2 -15.22 -2.74 11.67
CA LEU A 2 -15.52 -1.32 11.75
C LEU A 2 -15.78 -0.79 10.34
N ASP A 3 -17.00 -0.31 10.12
CA ASP A 3 -17.46 0.19 8.84
C ASP A 3 -17.71 1.70 8.94
N LEU A 4 -16.88 2.47 8.25
CA LEU A 4 -16.91 3.93 8.19
C LEU A 4 -17.18 4.42 6.76
N GLN A 5 -17.89 3.62 5.98
CA GLN A 5 -18.30 4.01 4.63
C GLN A 5 -19.29 5.17 4.68
N ASN A 6 -19.14 6.12 3.75
CA ASN A 6 -20.04 7.26 3.59
C ASN A 6 -20.08 8.23 4.79
N CYS A 7 -19.05 8.23 5.65
CA CYS A 7 -18.92 9.19 6.74
C CYS A 7 -18.54 10.60 6.22
N LYS A 8 -19.53 11.37 5.73
CA LYS A 8 -19.37 12.69 5.08
C LYS A 8 -18.74 13.82 5.92
N ARG A 9 -18.50 13.58 7.21
CA ARG A 9 -17.88 14.55 8.14
C ARG A 9 -16.59 14.02 8.76
N LEU A 10 -16.26 12.75 8.53
CA LEU A 10 -15.04 12.16 9.07
C LEU A 10 -13.86 12.71 8.27
N ARG A 11 -12.96 13.43 8.94
CA ARG A 11 -11.81 14.08 8.29
C ARG A 11 -10.48 13.35 8.49
N HIS A 12 -10.35 12.75 9.67
CA HIS A 12 -9.16 12.04 10.10
C HIS A 12 -9.59 10.75 10.77
N LEU A 13 -8.80 9.71 10.55
CA LEU A 13 -8.93 8.47 11.29
C LEU A 13 -7.95 8.53 12.48
N PRO A 14 -8.41 8.40 13.74
CA PRO A 14 -7.53 8.45 14.90
C PRO A 14 -6.50 7.32 14.84
N MET A 15 -5.25 7.61 15.20
CA MET A 15 -4.15 6.63 15.18
C MET A 15 -4.42 5.45 16.13
N GLU A 16 -5.22 5.68 17.16
CA GLU A 16 -5.68 4.72 18.17
C GLU A 16 -6.55 3.61 17.59
N ILE A 17 -7.06 3.77 16.36
CA ILE A 17 -7.81 2.71 15.68
C ILE A 17 -6.95 1.47 15.43
N GLY A 18 -5.64 1.66 15.27
CA GLY A 18 -4.67 0.56 15.26
C GLY A 18 -4.68 -0.22 16.57
N ASN A 19 -4.94 0.42 17.72
CA ASN A 19 -4.87 -0.23 19.02
C ASN A 19 -6.06 -1.17 19.32
N LEU A 20 -7.07 -1.23 18.44
CA LEU A 20 -8.26 -2.05 18.62
C LEU A 20 -7.94 -3.55 18.41
N LYS A 21 -7.67 -4.27 19.49
CA LYS A 21 -7.26 -5.70 19.49
C LYS A 21 -8.28 -6.66 18.86
N SER A 22 -9.57 -6.30 18.84
CA SER A 22 -10.65 -7.12 18.27
C SER A 22 -11.03 -6.70 16.84
N LEU A 23 -10.35 -5.71 16.26
CA LEU A 23 -10.67 -5.23 14.93
C LEU A 23 -10.05 -6.14 13.88
N VAL A 24 -10.91 -6.82 13.09
CA VAL A 24 -10.50 -7.74 12.02
C VAL A 24 -10.62 -7.11 10.64
N THR A 25 -11.62 -6.25 10.45
CA THR A 25 -11.91 -5.62 9.15
C THR A 25 -12.18 -4.14 9.36
N LEU A 26 -11.50 -3.28 8.60
CA LEU A 26 -11.72 -1.84 8.51
C LEU A 26 -12.17 -1.49 7.10
N LYS A 27 -13.35 -0.86 6.97
CA LYS A 27 -13.85 -0.32 5.71
C LYS A 27 -13.97 1.20 5.79
N LEU A 28 -13.38 1.89 4.83
CA LEU A 28 -13.36 3.34 4.73
C LEU A 28 -13.59 3.73 3.27
N THR A 29 -14.68 4.44 3.02
CA THR A 29 -14.96 4.95 1.68
C THR A 29 -15.54 6.35 1.77
N ASP A 30 -14.97 7.28 1.00
CA ASP A 30 -15.50 8.65 0.87
C ASP A 30 -15.93 8.93 -0.57
N PRO A 31 -17.18 8.66 -0.96
CA PRO A 31 -17.62 8.91 -2.34
C PRO A 31 -17.49 10.39 -2.76
N SER A 32 -17.46 11.32 -1.80
CA SER A 32 -17.27 12.74 -2.08
C SER A 32 -15.80 13.12 -2.32
N GLY A 33 -14.88 12.29 -1.85
CA GLY A 33 -13.44 12.51 -1.88
C GLY A 33 -12.94 13.75 -1.12
N MET A 34 -13.82 14.49 -0.43
CA MET A 34 -13.48 15.77 0.22
C MET A 34 -13.41 15.68 1.75
N SER A 35 -13.85 14.58 2.33
CA SER A 35 -13.98 14.42 3.78
C SER A 35 -12.66 13.96 4.38
N ILE A 36 -12.17 12.77 4.01
CA ILE A 36 -11.00 12.16 4.66
C ILE A 36 -9.72 12.57 3.92
N ARG A 37 -8.78 13.14 4.67
CA ARG A 37 -7.53 13.69 4.12
C ARG A 37 -6.29 12.90 4.51
N GLU A 38 -6.31 12.24 5.66
CA GLU A 38 -5.12 11.59 6.22
C GLU A 38 -5.49 10.26 6.87
N VAL A 39 -4.64 9.26 6.63
CA VAL A 39 -4.68 7.96 7.31
C VAL A 39 -3.25 7.56 7.67
N SER A 40 -3.03 7.26 8.95
CA SER A 40 -1.71 6.88 9.45
C SER A 40 -1.34 5.44 9.10
N THR A 41 -0.05 5.16 8.94
CA THR A 41 0.47 3.79 8.74
C THR A 41 0.30 2.89 9.98
N SER A 42 -0.15 3.40 11.13
CA SER A 42 -0.42 2.58 12.33
C SER A 42 -1.55 1.55 12.12
N ILE A 43 -2.46 1.77 11.17
CA ILE A 43 -3.58 0.86 10.92
C ILE A 43 -3.13 -0.50 10.35
N ILE A 44 -1.98 -0.55 9.70
CA ILE A 44 -1.42 -1.80 9.15
C ILE A 44 -0.61 -2.57 10.20
N GLN A 45 -0.15 -1.93 11.28
CA GLN A 45 0.71 -2.51 12.32
C GLN A 45 -0.02 -3.44 13.31
N ASN A 46 -1.33 -3.63 13.14
CA ASN A 46 -2.16 -4.34 14.11
C ASN A 46 -2.91 -5.50 13.45
N GLY A 47 -3.42 -6.42 14.26
CA GLY A 47 -3.98 -7.73 13.86
C GLY A 47 -5.23 -7.71 12.97
N ILE A 48 -5.49 -6.61 12.26
CA ILE A 48 -6.52 -6.46 11.25
C ILE A 48 -6.17 -7.38 10.07
N SER A 49 -7.12 -8.20 9.66
CA SER A 49 -6.97 -9.12 8.52
C SER A 49 -7.35 -8.50 7.19
N GLU A 50 -8.23 -7.50 7.20
CA GLU A 50 -8.72 -6.85 6.00
C GLU A 50 -8.83 -5.33 6.17
N ILE A 51 -8.20 -4.59 5.29
CA ILE A 51 -8.31 -3.13 5.20
C ILE A 51 -8.79 -2.77 3.80
N ASN A 52 -9.93 -2.10 3.70
CA ASN A 52 -10.47 -1.57 2.46
C ASN A 52 -10.67 -0.07 2.59
N ILE A 53 -9.85 0.67 1.87
CA ILE A 53 -9.80 2.13 1.84
C ILE A 53 -9.99 2.53 0.37
N SER A 54 -11.07 3.24 0.06
CA SER A 54 -11.37 3.56 -1.34
C SER A 54 -12.03 4.92 -1.55
N ASN A 55 -11.83 5.45 -2.77
CA ASN A 55 -12.37 6.73 -3.23
C ASN A 55 -11.92 7.91 -2.37
N LEU A 56 -10.62 8.06 -2.12
CA LEU A 56 -10.08 9.14 -1.30
C LEU A 56 -9.23 10.04 -2.19
N ASN A 57 -9.79 11.18 -2.59
CA ASN A 57 -9.21 12.07 -3.60
C ASN A 57 -8.00 12.87 -3.09
N TYR A 58 -7.78 12.93 -1.77
CA TYR A 58 -6.72 13.73 -1.16
C TYR A 58 -6.00 13.01 -0.03
N LEU A 59 -5.86 11.68 -0.12
CA LEU A 59 -5.31 10.92 0.99
C LEU A 59 -3.79 11.05 1.07
N LEU A 60 -3.32 11.61 2.18
CA LEU A 60 -1.93 11.57 2.62
C LEU A 60 -1.75 10.38 3.57
N PHE A 61 -0.80 9.50 3.25
CA PHE A 61 -0.29 8.52 4.21
C PHE A 61 0.80 9.20 5.03
N THR A 62 0.53 9.45 6.30
CA THR A 62 1.56 9.92 7.23
C THR A 62 2.23 8.72 7.88
N VAL A 63 3.55 8.67 7.78
CA VAL A 63 4.36 7.72 8.55
C VAL A 63 4.30 8.18 10.00
N ASN A 64 4.09 7.25 10.92
CA ASN A 64 4.22 7.52 12.36
C ASN A 64 5.70 7.77 12.69
N GLU A 65 6.21 8.95 12.35
CA GLU A 65 7.37 9.49 13.03
C GLU A 65 6.89 9.82 14.43
N ASN A 66 7.16 8.91 15.37
CA ASN A 66 6.86 9.14 16.78
C ASN A 66 7.28 10.56 17.12
N ALA A 67 6.36 11.31 17.72
CA ALA A 67 6.58 12.64 18.23
C ALA A 67 7.66 12.61 19.32
N ASP A 68 8.93 12.58 18.93
CA ASP A 68 10.05 13.00 19.77
C ASP A 68 10.43 14.41 19.35
N GLN A 69 9.58 15.35 19.77
CA GLN A 69 9.95 16.75 19.91
C GLN A 69 11.08 16.86 20.94
N ARG A 70 12.33 16.71 20.50
CA ARG A 70 13.46 17.38 21.13
C ARG A 70 14.37 17.95 20.05
N ARG A 71 14.07 19.19 19.67
CA ARG A 71 15.07 20.12 19.16
C ARG A 71 16.14 20.26 20.24
N GLU A 72 17.34 19.73 20.04
CA GLU A 72 18.57 20.27 20.61
C GLU A 72 19.79 19.64 19.94
N HIS A 73 20.49 20.46 19.15
CA HIS A 73 21.93 20.48 18.90
C HIS A 73 22.67 19.16 18.58
N LEU A 74 23.20 19.07 17.35
CA LEU A 74 24.38 18.26 17.01
C LEU A 74 25.52 18.57 18.01
N PRO A 75 26.24 17.54 18.51
CA PRO A 75 27.32 16.95 17.73
C PRO A 75 27.37 15.41 17.78
N GLN A 76 27.91 14.79 16.73
CA GLN A 76 28.09 13.33 16.64
C GLN A 76 28.94 12.77 17.80
N PRO A 77 28.69 11.52 18.27
CA PRO A 77 29.71 10.47 18.06
C PRO A 77 29.19 9.01 17.92
N ARG A 78 29.93 8.24 17.11
CA ARG A 78 30.21 6.79 17.06
C ARG A 78 29.39 5.78 17.93
N LEU A 79 28.77 4.81 17.22
CA LEU A 79 28.58 3.34 17.43
C LEU A 79 28.00 2.82 18.77
N PRO A 80 27.03 1.86 18.78
CA PRO A 80 27.36 0.45 18.52
C PRO A 80 26.28 -0.41 17.80
N SER A 81 26.69 -1.65 17.55
CA SER A 81 26.01 -2.83 17.02
C SER A 81 24.58 -3.10 17.49
N SER A 82 23.85 -3.83 16.63
CA SER A 82 22.81 -4.80 16.99
C SER A 82 21.65 -4.28 17.83
N SER A 83 20.63 -3.67 17.20
CA SER A 83 19.28 -3.54 17.80
C SER A 83 18.12 -3.37 16.81
N LEU A 84 18.30 -3.58 15.50
CA LEU A 84 17.17 -3.60 14.56
C LEU A 84 16.37 -4.92 14.58
N HIS A 85 16.62 -5.81 15.54
CA HIS A 85 15.83 -7.03 15.73
C HIS A 85 14.59 -6.81 16.64
N GLY A 86 14.42 -5.61 17.20
CA GLY A 86 13.35 -5.29 18.16
C GLY A 86 12.19 -4.45 17.63
N LEU A 87 12.27 -3.96 16.37
CA LEU A 87 11.25 -3.09 15.75
C LEU A 87 10.63 -3.77 14.52
N VAL A 88 10.21 -5.03 14.66
CA VAL A 88 9.24 -5.63 13.73
C VAL A 88 7.89 -5.72 14.47
N PRO A 89 7.13 -4.63 14.65
CA PRO A 89 5.88 -4.73 15.36
C PRO A 89 4.80 -5.21 14.38
N ARG A 90 4.40 -6.48 14.53
CA ARG A 90 2.99 -6.89 14.54
C ARG A 90 2.15 -6.84 13.25
N PHE A 91 2.75 -6.93 12.07
CA PHE A 91 2.02 -7.07 10.79
C PHE A 91 1.38 -8.46 10.53
N TYR A 92 1.17 -9.29 11.56
CA TYR A 92 1.04 -10.74 11.37
C TYR A 92 -0.27 -11.22 10.71
N ALA A 93 -1.32 -10.39 10.66
CA ALA A 93 -2.65 -10.87 10.28
C ALA A 93 -3.21 -10.30 8.96
N LEU A 94 -2.63 -9.24 8.39
CA LEU A 94 -3.23 -8.58 7.23
C LEU A 94 -3.12 -9.46 5.99
N VAL A 95 -4.28 -9.98 5.54
CA VAL A 95 -4.41 -10.88 4.38
C VAL A 95 -4.81 -10.10 3.14
N SER A 96 -5.65 -9.09 3.29
CA SER A 96 -6.20 -8.30 2.18
C SER A 96 -6.05 -6.81 2.45
N LEU A 97 -5.38 -6.11 1.54
CA LEU A 97 -5.24 -4.65 1.56
C LEU A 97 -5.76 -4.09 0.23
N SER A 98 -6.81 -3.27 0.29
CA SER A 98 -7.30 -2.50 -0.84
C SER A 98 -7.17 -1.01 -0.55
N LEU A 99 -6.40 -0.31 -1.37
CA LEU A 99 -6.24 1.14 -1.42
C LEU A 99 -6.72 1.67 -2.78
N PHE A 100 -7.83 1.12 -3.27
CA PHE A 100 -8.34 1.42 -4.61
C PHE A 100 -8.83 2.87 -4.71
N ASN A 101 -8.33 3.63 -5.68
CA ASN A 101 -8.69 5.03 -5.87
C ASN A 101 -8.45 5.86 -4.59
N ALA A 102 -7.27 5.70 -3.97
CA ALA A 102 -6.86 6.40 -2.75
C ALA A 102 -5.89 7.56 -3.03
N SER A 103 -5.78 7.99 -4.29
CA SER A 103 -4.90 9.09 -4.75
C SER A 103 -3.44 8.94 -4.34
N LEU A 104 -2.97 7.69 -4.25
CA LEU A 104 -1.57 7.41 -3.95
C LEU A 104 -0.68 7.89 -5.09
N MET A 105 0.21 8.82 -4.79
CA MET A 105 1.28 9.26 -5.70
C MET A 105 2.57 8.43 -5.50
N HIS A 106 2.72 7.81 -4.33
CA HIS A 106 3.81 6.92 -3.97
C HIS A 106 3.26 5.74 -3.15
N ILE A 107 3.96 4.61 -3.21
CA ILE A 107 3.66 3.43 -2.37
C ILE A 107 4.72 3.41 -1.25
N PRO A 108 4.32 3.53 0.03
CA PRO A 108 5.25 3.40 1.15
C PRO A 108 5.87 2.00 1.21
N GLU A 109 7.16 1.91 1.54
CA GLU A 109 7.89 0.62 1.61
C GLU A 109 7.30 -0.32 2.68
N GLU A 110 6.61 0.23 3.67
CA GLU A 110 5.91 -0.51 4.72
C GLU A 110 4.80 -1.41 4.18
N ILE A 111 4.20 -1.08 3.02
CA ILE A 111 3.25 -1.99 2.36
C ILE A 111 3.97 -3.24 1.85
N CYS A 112 5.24 -3.10 1.46
CA CYS A 112 6.06 -4.20 0.95
C CYS A 112 6.66 -5.07 2.08
N SER A 113 6.51 -4.69 3.35
CA SER A 113 6.96 -5.47 4.51
C SER A 113 5.83 -6.26 5.21
N LEU A 114 4.63 -6.30 4.61
CA LEU A 114 3.47 -7.04 5.13
C LEU A 114 3.64 -8.57 4.93
N PRO A 115 3.95 -9.36 5.98
CA PRO A 115 4.38 -10.75 5.85
C PRO A 115 3.23 -11.72 5.52
N SER A 116 1.99 -11.27 5.66
CA SER A 116 0.79 -12.11 5.51
C SER A 116 -0.11 -11.72 4.34
N VAL A 117 0.22 -10.65 3.60
CA VAL A 117 -0.66 -10.12 2.55
C VAL A 117 -0.75 -11.11 1.39
N VAL A 118 -1.99 -11.44 1.02
CA VAL A 118 -2.37 -12.36 -0.06
C VAL A 118 -2.98 -11.60 -1.23
N LEU A 119 -3.74 -10.54 -0.94
CA LEU A 119 -4.36 -9.66 -1.93
C LEU A 119 -3.95 -8.22 -1.68
N LEU A 120 -3.40 -7.58 -2.72
CA LEU A 120 -3.07 -6.16 -2.74
C LEU A 120 -3.75 -5.49 -3.93
N ASP A 121 -4.71 -4.60 -3.66
CA ASP A 121 -5.40 -3.81 -4.69
C ASP A 121 -5.02 -2.34 -4.56
N LEU A 122 -4.26 -1.84 -5.52
CA LEU A 122 -3.80 -0.46 -5.63
C LEU A 122 -4.33 0.21 -6.90
N GLY A 123 -5.40 -0.32 -7.51
CA GLY A 123 -5.94 0.23 -8.75
C GLY A 123 -6.41 1.68 -8.64
N ARG A 124 -6.47 2.39 -9.77
CA ARG A 124 -6.88 3.81 -9.89
C ARG A 124 -6.07 4.77 -9.01
N ASN A 125 -4.77 4.53 -8.88
CA ASN A 125 -3.87 5.46 -8.19
C ASN A 125 -2.93 6.18 -9.17
N GLY A 126 -2.25 7.22 -8.68
CA GLY A 126 -1.42 8.14 -9.48
C GLY A 126 0.07 7.85 -9.46
N PHE A 127 0.52 6.81 -8.76
CA PHE A 127 1.94 6.44 -8.68
C PHE A 127 2.52 6.04 -10.03
N SER A 128 3.79 6.37 -10.23
CA SER A 128 4.52 6.04 -11.46
C SER A 128 5.39 4.79 -11.34
N LYS A 129 5.68 4.34 -10.12
CA LYS A 129 6.55 3.19 -9.84
C LYS A 129 6.00 2.35 -8.68
N ILE A 130 6.24 1.06 -8.75
CA ILE A 130 6.11 0.12 -7.64
C ILE A 130 7.50 -0.05 -6.99
N PRO A 131 7.61 -0.07 -5.64
CA PRO A 131 8.88 -0.33 -4.96
C PRO A 131 9.46 -1.70 -5.32
N GLU A 132 10.78 -1.78 -5.50
CA GLU A 132 11.51 -3.05 -5.75
C GLU A 132 11.34 -4.07 -4.61
N SER A 133 11.05 -3.59 -3.39
CA SER A 133 10.76 -4.41 -2.23
C SER A 133 9.46 -5.21 -2.37
N ILE A 134 8.60 -4.94 -3.36
CA ILE A 134 7.35 -5.71 -3.56
C ILE A 134 7.64 -7.21 -3.72
N LYS A 135 8.80 -7.60 -4.27
CA LYS A 135 9.22 -8.99 -4.42
C LYS A 135 9.33 -9.76 -3.09
N GLN A 136 9.43 -9.05 -1.97
CA GLN A 136 9.55 -9.62 -0.62
C GLN A 136 8.22 -10.14 -0.08
N LEU A 137 7.08 -9.78 -0.70
CA LEU A 137 5.74 -10.22 -0.31
C LEU A 137 5.51 -11.70 -0.69
N SER A 138 6.14 -12.61 0.04
CA SER A 138 6.21 -14.04 -0.26
C SER A 138 4.86 -14.76 -0.29
N LYS A 139 3.80 -14.18 0.27
CA LYS A 139 2.43 -14.76 0.26
C LYS A 139 1.47 -14.05 -0.71
N LEU A 140 1.93 -13.05 -1.45
CA LEU A 140 1.07 -12.26 -2.34
C LEU A 140 0.65 -13.09 -3.54
N HIS A 141 -0.64 -13.42 -3.61
CA HIS A 141 -1.22 -14.20 -4.70
C HIS A 141 -1.93 -13.33 -5.75
N SER A 142 -2.45 -12.17 -5.37
CA SER A 142 -3.21 -11.28 -6.26
C SER A 142 -2.75 -9.83 -6.13
N LEU A 143 -2.18 -9.30 -7.20
CA LEU A 143 -1.81 -7.89 -7.33
C LEU A 143 -2.70 -7.21 -8.37
N ARG A 144 -3.45 -6.19 -7.95
CA ARG A 144 -4.33 -5.41 -8.83
C ARG A 144 -3.85 -3.97 -8.92
N LEU A 145 -3.52 -3.54 -10.13
CA LEU A 145 -2.98 -2.23 -10.49
C LEU A 145 -3.81 -1.57 -11.59
N ARG A 146 -5.02 -2.07 -11.86
CA ARG A 146 -5.87 -1.58 -12.96
C ARG A 146 -6.04 -0.06 -12.91
N HIS A 147 -5.97 0.59 -14.07
CA HIS A 147 -6.12 2.03 -14.27
C HIS A 147 -5.11 2.88 -13.49
N CYS A 148 -3.94 2.35 -13.14
CA CYS A 148 -2.81 3.17 -12.68
C CYS A 148 -2.14 3.84 -13.90
N ARG A 149 -2.78 4.90 -14.40
CA ARG A 149 -2.45 5.50 -15.70
C ARG A 149 -1.04 6.07 -15.78
N ASN A 150 -0.42 6.43 -14.65
CA ASN A 150 0.93 6.98 -14.59
C ASN A 150 2.02 5.93 -14.39
N LEU A 151 1.65 4.67 -14.14
CA LEU A 151 2.60 3.58 -13.88
C LEU A 151 3.44 3.32 -15.12
N ILE A 152 4.77 3.46 -15.00
CA ILE A 152 5.71 3.38 -16.12
C ILE A 152 6.32 1.98 -16.22
N SER A 153 6.62 1.35 -15.09
CA SER A 153 7.26 0.03 -15.10
C SER A 153 6.84 -0.82 -13.90
N LEU A 154 6.96 -2.14 -14.07
CA LEU A 154 6.85 -3.11 -12.99
C LEU A 154 8.22 -3.69 -12.63
N PRO A 155 8.60 -3.71 -11.34
CA PRO A 155 9.81 -4.38 -10.86
C PRO A 155 9.63 -5.90 -10.92
N VAL A 156 10.64 -6.65 -10.46
CA VAL A 156 10.48 -8.09 -10.24
C VAL A 156 9.37 -8.31 -9.22
N LEU A 157 8.37 -9.12 -9.57
CA LEU A 157 7.23 -9.41 -8.70
C LEU A 157 7.47 -10.70 -7.88
N PRO A 158 6.72 -10.92 -6.78
CA PRO A 158 6.84 -12.13 -5.97
C PRO A 158 6.60 -13.42 -6.76
N GLN A 159 7.36 -14.48 -6.46
CA GLN A 159 7.19 -15.80 -7.07
C GLN A 159 5.84 -16.46 -6.73
N SER A 160 5.20 -16.06 -5.63
CA SER A 160 3.89 -16.56 -5.23
C SER A 160 2.72 -15.95 -6.01
N LEU A 161 2.99 -14.96 -6.88
CA LEU A 161 1.97 -14.23 -7.59
C LEU A 161 1.24 -15.11 -8.60
N LYS A 162 -0.07 -15.28 -8.41
CA LYS A 162 -0.94 -16.06 -9.29
C LYS A 162 -1.76 -15.19 -10.23
N LEU A 163 -2.08 -13.96 -9.80
CA LEU A 163 -2.90 -13.01 -10.55
C LEU A 163 -2.24 -11.63 -10.60
N LEU A 164 -2.04 -11.11 -11.81
CA LEU A 164 -1.61 -9.74 -12.08
C LEU A 164 -2.64 -9.01 -12.96
N ASN A 165 -3.29 -7.99 -12.42
CA ASN A 165 -4.19 -7.14 -13.22
C ASN A 165 -3.58 -5.75 -13.40
N VAL A 166 -3.14 -5.41 -14.60
CA VAL A 166 -2.65 -4.05 -14.95
C VAL A 166 -3.51 -3.38 -16.01
N HIS A 167 -4.75 -3.84 -16.23
CA HIS A 167 -5.66 -3.28 -17.22
C HIS A 167 -5.74 -1.75 -17.17
N GLY A 168 -5.61 -1.06 -18.30
CA GLY A 168 -5.75 0.39 -18.38
C GLY A 168 -4.56 1.18 -17.80
N CYS A 169 -3.42 0.53 -17.54
CA CYS A 169 -2.14 1.19 -17.26
C CYS A 169 -1.50 1.69 -18.56
N VAL A 170 -2.09 2.77 -19.11
CA VAL A 170 -1.74 3.28 -20.44
C VAL A 170 -0.29 3.71 -20.61
N SER A 171 0.37 4.20 -19.54
CA SER A 171 1.77 4.65 -19.58
C SER A 171 2.79 3.54 -19.30
N LEU A 172 2.34 2.29 -19.11
CA LEU A 172 3.24 1.18 -18.82
C LEU A 172 4.14 0.93 -20.04
N GLU A 173 5.45 0.88 -19.82
CA GLU A 173 6.48 0.72 -20.86
C GLU A 173 7.22 -0.60 -20.73
N SER A 174 7.45 -1.07 -19.51
CA SER A 174 8.23 -2.28 -19.25
C SER A 174 7.76 -3.07 -18.05
N VAL A 175 8.03 -4.37 -18.10
CA VAL A 175 7.78 -5.31 -17.01
C VAL A 175 9.04 -6.14 -16.82
N SER A 176 9.58 -6.15 -15.60
CA SER A 176 10.71 -7.00 -15.24
C SER A 176 10.23 -8.42 -14.97
N TRP A 177 10.44 -9.29 -15.95
CA TRP A 177 10.13 -10.71 -15.86
C TRP A 177 11.22 -11.44 -15.07
N GLY A 178 11.07 -11.49 -13.74
CA GLY A 178 11.95 -12.24 -12.85
C GLY A 178 11.32 -13.53 -12.32
N PHE A 179 10.34 -14.09 -13.03
CA PHE A 179 9.58 -15.24 -12.59
C PHE A 179 10.29 -16.56 -12.91
N GLU A 180 10.36 -17.46 -11.94
CA GLU A 180 10.62 -18.89 -12.21
C GLU A 180 9.34 -19.58 -12.73
N GLN A 181 8.16 -19.09 -12.32
CA GLN A 181 6.85 -19.50 -12.81
C GLN A 181 5.97 -18.28 -13.11
N PHE A 182 5.44 -18.20 -14.34
CA PHE A 182 4.53 -17.13 -14.73
C PHE A 182 3.24 -17.15 -13.91
N PRO A 183 2.64 -15.98 -13.57
CA PRO A 183 1.33 -15.93 -12.96
C PRO A 183 0.29 -16.65 -13.82
N SER A 184 -0.54 -17.49 -13.19
CA SER A 184 -1.61 -18.22 -13.87
C SER A 184 -2.60 -17.32 -14.61
N HIS A 185 -2.81 -16.09 -14.13
CA HIS A 185 -3.74 -15.14 -14.71
C HIS A 185 -3.08 -13.76 -14.79
N TYR A 186 -3.10 -13.15 -15.97
CA TYR A 186 -2.61 -11.79 -16.16
C TYR A 186 -3.51 -11.00 -17.12
N THR A 187 -3.56 -9.68 -16.94
CA THR A 187 -4.34 -8.78 -17.80
C THR A 187 -3.53 -7.53 -18.13
N PHE A 188 -3.26 -7.34 -19.43
CA PHE A 188 -2.53 -6.20 -20.01
C PHE A 188 -3.37 -5.40 -21.02
N SER A 189 -4.70 -5.53 -21.00
CA SER A 189 -5.56 -4.76 -21.90
C SER A 189 -5.45 -3.26 -21.63
N ASP A 190 -5.43 -2.46 -22.69
CA ASP A 190 -5.27 -0.99 -22.64
C ASP A 190 -3.98 -0.52 -21.92
N CYS A 191 -2.92 -1.33 -22.02
CA CYS A 191 -1.56 -0.98 -21.60
C CYS A 191 -0.69 -0.61 -22.81
N PHE A 192 0.49 -0.02 -22.56
CA PHE A 192 1.49 0.30 -23.59
C PHE A 192 0.98 1.25 -24.69
N ASN A 193 -0.06 2.03 -24.39
CA ASN A 193 -0.71 2.91 -25.36
C ASN A 193 0.09 4.21 -25.48
N ARG A 194 1.26 4.14 -26.13
CA ARG A 194 1.95 5.34 -26.59
C ARG A 194 1.09 5.98 -27.67
N SER A 195 0.52 7.15 -27.39
CA SER A 195 0.21 8.07 -28.48
C SER A 195 1.54 8.39 -29.18
N PRO A 196 1.65 8.27 -30.51
CA PRO A 196 2.86 8.68 -31.21
C PRO A 196 3.14 10.15 -30.88
N LYS A 197 4.31 10.41 -30.28
CA LYS A 197 4.84 11.77 -30.10
C LYS A 197 5.41 12.28 -31.41
#